data_AF-A0A2S9FI83-F1
#
_entry.id   AF-A0A2S9FI83-F1
#
_cell.length_a   1.000
_cell.length_b   1.000
_cell.length_c   1.000
_cell.angle_alpha   90.00
_cell.angle_beta   90.00
_cell.angle_gamma   90.00
#
_symmetry.space_group_name_H-M   'P 1'
#
loop_
_entity.id
_entity.type
_entity.pdbx_description
1 polymer ?
#
loop_
_entity_poly.entity_id
_entity_poly.type
_entity_poly.pdbx_seq_one_letter_code
_entity_poly.pdbx_strand_id
1 'polypeptide(L)'
;ALTELAGDDVVDEAETRGLIRFQRDGPVLNARFTHPLVGDVVRSKVGHATERRLKGQVVQILRRRGLESAASRIRMAQLSLDSDQSVDDELLVTAAKDAIYLSNLPLGERLARTAFERTGSLQAGELLSRALLWQGKPAAADAILARFPPGDLDELQIVQWGIPRLSTLFWSMGEVERAHEVLTLINSRVQTPVLKLIIDATAAALAVHENKIS
;
A
#
# COMPACT_ATOMS: atom_id res chain seq x y z
N ALA A 1 5.82 16.56 -18.45
CA ALA A 1 4.69 16.87 -17.55
C ALA A 1 4.84 18.29 -17.02
N LEU A 2 6.00 18.64 -16.45
CA LEU A 2 6.26 20.01 -15.97
C LEU A 2 6.12 21.08 -17.07
N THR A 3 6.77 20.90 -18.23
CA THR A 3 6.59 21.76 -19.42
C THR A 3 5.14 21.91 -19.83
N GLU A 4 4.38 20.82 -19.86
CA GLU A 4 2.98 20.85 -20.28
C GLU A 4 2.09 21.60 -19.27
N LEU A 5 2.51 21.66 -18.00
CA LEU A 5 1.80 22.38 -16.95
C LEU A 5 2.15 23.87 -16.90
N ALA A 6 3.43 24.23 -17.12
CA ALA A 6 3.97 25.56 -16.87
C ALA A 6 4.44 26.33 -18.12
N GLY A 7 4.64 25.64 -19.25
CA GLY A 7 5.29 26.17 -20.46
C GLY A 7 6.80 25.96 -20.45
N ASP A 8 7.40 25.84 -21.65
CA ASP A 8 8.86 25.65 -21.80
C ASP A 8 9.65 26.85 -21.26
N ASP A 9 9.25 28.08 -21.61
CA ASP A 9 9.94 29.31 -21.21
C ASP A 9 10.06 29.44 -19.68
N VAL A 10 9.00 29.07 -18.95
CA VAL A 10 8.98 29.14 -17.48
C VAL A 10 9.89 28.08 -16.86
N VAL A 11 9.96 26.90 -17.47
CA VAL A 11 10.82 25.81 -17.01
C VAL A 11 12.29 26.14 -17.25
N ASP A 12 12.62 26.70 -18.42
CA ASP A 12 13.97 27.15 -18.77
C ASP A 12 14.44 28.32 -17.91
N GLU A 13 13.56 29.30 -17.65
CA GLU A 13 13.84 30.41 -16.73
C GLU A 13 14.08 29.90 -15.30
N ALA A 14 13.30 28.91 -14.83
CA ALA A 14 13.47 28.32 -13.51
C ALA A 14 14.79 27.54 -13.38
N GLU A 15 15.24 26.84 -14.43
CA GLU A 15 16.55 26.18 -14.45
C GLU A 15 17.70 27.20 -14.51
N THR A 16 17.61 28.20 -15.40
CA THR A 16 18.61 29.27 -15.55
C THR A 16 18.79 30.08 -14.26
N ARG A 17 17.71 30.28 -13.50
CA ARG A 17 17.74 30.92 -12.17
C ARG A 17 18.18 29.98 -11.04
N GLY A 18 18.50 28.73 -11.33
CA GLY A 18 18.96 27.74 -10.36
C GLY A 18 17.90 27.26 -9.37
N LEU A 19 16.61 27.48 -9.63
CA LEU A 19 15.51 27.03 -8.75
C LEU A 19 15.26 25.53 -8.89
N ILE A 20 15.37 25.03 -10.12
CA ILE A 20 15.29 23.61 -10.45
C ILE A 20 16.56 23.14 -11.16
N ARG A 21 16.75 21.84 -11.15
CA ARG A 21 17.76 21.13 -11.94
C ARG A 21 17.15 19.88 -12.55
N PHE A 22 17.60 19.49 -13.73
CA PHE A 22 17.24 18.20 -14.29
C PHE A 22 18.21 17.11 -13.88
N GLN A 23 17.65 15.97 -13.47
CA GLN A 23 18.42 14.77 -13.15
C GLN A 23 17.86 13.59 -13.94
N ARG A 24 18.76 12.86 -14.59
CA ARG A 24 18.42 11.66 -15.33
C ARG A 24 18.26 10.47 -14.38
N ASP A 25 17.18 9.73 -14.56
CA ASP A 25 16.85 8.50 -13.84
C ASP A 25 16.47 7.44 -14.89
N GLY A 26 17.47 6.66 -15.32
CA GLY A 26 17.34 5.77 -16.48
C GLY A 26 16.94 6.55 -17.75
N PRO A 27 15.84 6.16 -18.43
CA PRO A 27 15.35 6.87 -19.61
C PRO A 27 14.59 8.16 -19.28
N VAL A 28 14.26 8.40 -18.00
CA VAL A 28 13.39 9.52 -17.59
C VAL A 28 14.22 10.71 -17.13
N LEU A 29 13.88 11.90 -17.61
CA LEU A 29 14.42 13.16 -17.12
C LEU A 29 13.48 13.75 -16.06
N ASN A 30 13.97 13.90 -14.83
CA ASN A 30 13.18 14.44 -13.73
C ASN A 30 13.66 15.84 -13.34
N ALA A 31 12.74 16.80 -13.25
CA ALA A 31 13.00 18.07 -12.61
C ALA A 31 12.97 17.92 -11.09
N ARG A 32 13.96 18.49 -10.39
CA ARG A 32 14.00 18.58 -8.92
C ARG A 32 14.35 19.99 -8.51
N PHE A 33 13.88 20.42 -7.35
CA PHE A 33 14.41 21.64 -6.74
C PHE A 33 15.91 21.49 -6.52
N THR A 34 16.67 22.54 -6.83
CA THR A 34 18.12 22.54 -6.62
C THR A 34 18.46 22.36 -5.14
N HIS A 35 17.67 22.99 -4.26
CA HIS A 35 17.80 22.85 -2.81
C HIS A 35 16.47 22.43 -2.18
N PRO A 36 16.44 21.47 -1.22
CA PRO A 36 15.20 21.01 -0.57
C PRO A 36 14.34 22.14 0.00
N LEU A 37 14.98 23.14 0.62
CA LEU A 37 14.32 24.31 1.21
C LEU A 37 13.53 25.15 0.20
N VAL A 38 13.94 25.21 -1.07
CA VAL A 38 13.17 25.95 -2.10
C VAL A 38 11.80 25.30 -2.25
N GLY A 39 11.75 23.96 -2.28
CA GLY A 39 10.49 23.23 -2.33
C GLY A 39 9.63 23.44 -1.08
N ASP A 40 10.23 23.51 0.10
CA ASP A 40 9.51 23.78 1.35
C ASP A 40 8.92 25.18 1.38
N VAL A 41 9.70 26.20 0.98
CA VAL A 41 9.23 27.59 0.90
C VAL A 41 8.11 27.73 -0.13
N VAL A 42 8.26 27.14 -1.32
CA VAL A 42 7.21 27.14 -2.35
C VAL A 42 5.94 26.49 -1.81
N ARG A 43 6.03 25.30 -1.21
CA ARG A 43 4.87 24.62 -0.59
C ARG A 43 4.21 25.47 0.49
N SER A 44 4.98 26.15 1.34
CA SER A 44 4.43 27.00 2.40
C SER A 44 3.65 28.23 1.89
N LYS A 45 3.94 28.69 0.67
CA LYS A 45 3.30 29.85 0.05
C LYS A 45 2.14 29.50 -0.88
N VAL A 46 1.98 28.22 -1.23
CA VAL A 46 0.88 27.76 -2.07
C VAL A 46 -0.30 27.39 -1.17
N GLY A 47 -1.43 28.11 -1.34
CA GLY A 47 -2.65 27.76 -0.63
C GLY A 47 -3.17 26.36 -0.98
N HIS A 48 -3.82 25.69 -0.03
CA HIS A 48 -4.29 24.30 -0.21
C HIS A 48 -5.16 24.08 -1.45
N ALA A 49 -6.08 25.00 -1.76
CA ALA A 49 -6.93 24.89 -2.95
C ALA A 49 -6.10 24.89 -4.26
N THR A 50 -5.09 25.76 -4.34
CA THR A 50 -4.17 25.82 -5.47
C THR A 50 -3.33 24.55 -5.55
N GLU A 51 -2.83 24.05 -4.43
CA GLU A 51 -2.08 22.80 -4.38
C GLU A 51 -2.91 21.62 -4.90
N ARG A 52 -4.14 21.43 -4.40
CA ARG A 52 -5.05 20.35 -4.85
C ARG A 52 -5.31 20.45 -6.35
N ARG A 53 -5.57 21.65 -6.87
CA ARG A 53 -5.80 21.89 -8.30
C ARG A 53 -4.57 21.57 -9.15
N LEU A 54 -3.37 21.99 -8.73
CA LEU A 54 -2.11 21.68 -9.43
C LEU A 54 -1.85 20.17 -9.46
N LYS A 55 -2.07 19.47 -8.33
CA LYS A 55 -1.97 18.00 -8.28
C LYS A 55 -2.95 17.34 -9.26
N GLY A 56 -4.18 17.85 -9.34
CA GLY A 56 -5.19 17.36 -10.28
C GLY A 56 -4.78 17.53 -11.75
N GLN A 57 -4.20 18.68 -12.11
CA GLN A 57 -3.64 18.89 -13.46
C GLN A 57 -2.49 17.93 -13.76
N VAL A 58 -1.60 17.69 -12.79
CA VAL A 58 -0.51 16.69 -12.94
C VAL A 58 -1.07 15.28 -13.13
N VAL A 59 -2.09 14.88 -12.37
CA VAL A 59 -2.77 13.58 -12.53
C VAL A 59 -3.30 13.42 -13.96
N GLN A 60 -3.99 14.42 -14.49
CA GLN A 60 -4.52 14.38 -15.85
C GLN A 60 -3.41 14.23 -16.92
N ILE A 61 -2.30 14.95 -16.73
CA ILE A 61 -1.13 14.84 -17.62
C ILE A 61 -0.49 13.45 -17.53
N LEU A 62 -0.28 12.93 -16.32
CA LEU A 62 0.37 11.64 -16.11
C LEU A 62 -0.50 10.47 -16.58
N ARG A 63 -1.84 10.59 -16.51
CA ARG A 63 -2.77 9.54 -16.94
C ARG A 63 -2.61 9.22 -18.43
N ARG A 64 -2.22 10.20 -19.25
CA ARG A 64 -1.92 10.03 -20.69
C ARG A 64 -0.58 9.34 -20.97
N ARG A 65 0.30 9.20 -19.97
CA ARG A 65 1.70 8.77 -20.14
C ARG A 65 1.99 7.35 -19.61
N GLY A 66 0.97 6.64 -19.12
CA GLY A 66 1.08 5.25 -18.65
C GLY A 66 1.60 5.09 -17.21
N LEU A 67 1.33 3.92 -16.60
CA LEU A 67 1.64 3.58 -15.20
C LEU A 67 2.42 2.26 -15.08
N GLU A 68 3.56 2.18 -15.77
CA GLU A 68 4.30 0.92 -15.93
C GLU A 68 5.09 0.50 -14.67
N SER A 69 5.55 1.45 -13.86
CA SER A 69 6.38 1.17 -12.68
C SER A 69 5.61 1.30 -11.36
N ALA A 70 6.08 0.60 -10.32
CA ALA A 70 5.57 0.75 -8.96
C ALA A 70 5.64 2.23 -8.50
N ALA A 71 6.75 2.90 -8.80
CA ALA A 71 6.92 4.31 -8.47
C ALA A 71 5.91 5.22 -9.17
N SER A 72 5.54 4.95 -10.43
CA SER A 72 4.54 5.75 -11.14
C SER A 72 3.12 5.49 -10.62
N ARG A 73 2.76 4.23 -10.30
CA ARG A 73 1.47 3.88 -9.67
C ARG A 73 1.31 4.51 -8.29
N ILE A 74 2.33 4.40 -7.44
CA ILE A 74 2.35 5.04 -6.11
C ILE A 74 2.17 6.56 -6.25
N ARG A 75 2.96 7.21 -7.11
CA ARG A 75 2.88 8.65 -7.32
C ARG A 75 1.50 9.06 -7.83
N MET A 76 0.93 8.32 -8.78
CA MET A 76 -0.41 8.59 -9.29
C MET A 76 -1.45 8.50 -8.18
N ALA A 77 -1.46 7.41 -7.39
CA ALA A 77 -2.40 7.23 -6.30
C ALA A 77 -2.32 8.36 -5.25
N GLN A 78 -1.11 8.75 -4.85
CA GLN A 78 -0.89 9.86 -3.92
C GLN A 78 -1.42 11.19 -4.44
N LEU A 79 -1.04 11.54 -5.68
CA LEU A 79 -1.46 12.79 -6.30
C LEU A 79 -2.98 12.84 -6.44
N SER A 80 -3.62 11.73 -6.82
CA SER A 80 -5.07 11.66 -6.94
C SER A 80 -5.77 11.88 -5.59
N LEU A 81 -5.35 11.18 -4.51
CA LEU A 81 -5.92 11.37 -3.16
C LEU A 81 -5.78 12.81 -2.63
N ASP A 82 -4.66 13.45 -2.95
CA ASP A 82 -4.36 14.81 -2.54
C ASP A 82 -4.97 15.87 -3.47
N SER A 83 -5.74 15.48 -4.49
CA SER A 83 -6.32 16.38 -5.50
C SER A 83 -7.85 16.37 -5.48
N ASP A 84 -8.45 17.03 -6.46
CA ASP A 84 -9.89 16.97 -6.79
C ASP A 84 -10.23 15.82 -7.75
N GLN A 85 -9.26 14.99 -8.13
CA GLN A 85 -9.47 13.88 -9.07
C GLN A 85 -9.93 12.61 -8.36
N SER A 86 -10.78 11.84 -9.04
CA SER A 86 -11.09 10.48 -8.62
C SER A 86 -9.89 9.56 -8.83
N VAL A 87 -9.72 8.63 -7.89
CA VAL A 87 -8.76 7.54 -7.96
C VAL A 87 -9.53 6.22 -8.00
N ASP A 88 -9.09 5.33 -8.87
CA ASP A 88 -9.62 3.98 -8.96
C ASP A 88 -9.20 3.15 -7.75
N ASP A 89 -10.10 2.31 -7.26
CA ASP A 89 -9.86 1.43 -6.11
C ASP A 89 -8.82 0.37 -6.43
N GLU A 90 -8.79 -0.15 -7.67
CA GLU A 90 -7.76 -1.10 -8.11
C GLU A 90 -6.36 -0.46 -8.11
N LEU A 91 -6.27 0.81 -8.52
CA LEU A 91 -5.03 1.56 -8.45
C LEU A 91 -4.58 1.79 -7.01
N LEU A 92 -5.50 2.09 -6.09
CA LEU A 92 -5.17 2.25 -4.67
C LEU A 92 -4.63 0.95 -4.07
N VAL A 93 -5.28 -0.19 -4.34
CA VAL A 93 -4.85 -1.51 -3.87
C VAL A 93 -3.47 -1.85 -4.44
N THR A 94 -3.28 -1.66 -5.75
CA THR A 94 -2.00 -1.95 -6.41
C THR A 94 -0.88 -1.06 -5.88
N ALA A 95 -1.13 0.24 -5.75
CA ALA A 95 -0.16 1.19 -5.21
C ALA A 95 0.15 0.94 -3.72
N ALA A 96 -0.83 0.51 -2.93
CA ALA A 96 -0.61 0.09 -1.54
C ALA A 96 0.31 -1.13 -1.47
N LYS A 97 0.07 -2.14 -2.31
CA LYS A 97 0.91 -3.34 -2.43
C LYS A 97 2.34 -2.96 -2.83
N ASP A 98 2.49 -2.12 -3.85
CA ASP A 98 3.80 -1.62 -4.30
C ASP A 98 4.54 -0.88 -3.17
N ALA A 99 3.84 0.00 -2.43
CA ALA A 99 4.44 0.77 -1.33
C ALA A 99 4.90 -0.14 -0.17
N ILE A 100 4.08 -1.12 0.21
CA ILE A 100 4.45 -2.11 1.23
C ILE A 100 5.64 -2.95 0.79
N TYR A 101 5.66 -3.40 -0.47
CA TYR A 101 6.77 -4.16 -1.03
C TYR A 101 8.09 -3.36 -1.01
N LEU A 102 8.01 -2.05 -1.29
CA LEU A 102 9.15 -1.13 -1.18
C LEU A 102 9.42 -0.65 0.26
N SER A 103 8.82 -1.29 1.27
CA SER A 103 8.98 -0.97 2.70
C SER A 103 8.57 0.46 3.10
N ASN A 104 7.80 1.17 2.27
CA ASN A 104 7.20 2.44 2.63
C ASN A 104 5.85 2.20 3.34
N LEU A 105 5.93 1.70 4.57
CA LEU A 105 4.77 1.24 5.33
C LEU A 105 3.76 2.34 5.68
N PRO A 106 4.17 3.56 6.09
CA PRO A 106 3.20 4.63 6.36
C PRO A 106 2.38 5.00 5.12
N LEU A 107 3.01 4.99 3.94
CA LEU A 107 2.30 5.23 2.70
C LEU A 107 1.41 4.05 2.32
N GLY A 108 1.92 2.82 2.46
CA GLY A 108 1.15 1.60 2.25
C GLY A 108 -0.11 1.55 3.13
N GLU A 109 0.02 1.90 4.40
CA GLU A 109 -1.10 2.01 5.35
C GLU A 109 -2.12 3.04 4.87
N ARG A 110 -1.69 4.25 4.50
CA ARG A 110 -2.59 5.31 4.04
C ARG A 110 -3.40 4.90 2.81
N LEU A 111 -2.73 4.29 1.82
CA LEU A 111 -3.35 3.84 0.57
C LEU A 111 -4.30 2.65 0.83
N ALA A 112 -3.85 1.63 1.56
CA ALA A 112 -4.66 0.46 1.89
C ALA A 112 -5.87 0.83 2.76
N ARG A 113 -5.70 1.74 3.71
CA ARG A 113 -6.79 2.26 4.56
C ARG A 113 -7.87 2.93 3.71
N THR A 114 -7.47 3.79 2.79
CA THR A 114 -8.41 4.46 1.90
C THR A 114 -9.15 3.46 1.00
N ALA A 115 -8.43 2.49 0.42
CA ALA A 115 -9.04 1.42 -0.37
C ALA A 115 -10.01 0.57 0.44
N PHE A 116 -9.66 0.24 1.68
CA PHE A 116 -10.47 -0.58 2.58
C PHE A 116 -11.72 0.16 3.05
N GLU A 117 -11.61 1.44 3.38
CA GLU A 117 -12.76 2.28 3.74
C GLU A 117 -13.76 2.43 2.58
N ARG A 118 -13.28 2.44 1.33
CA ARG A 118 -14.13 2.54 0.14
C ARG A 118 -14.77 1.22 -0.28
N THR A 119 -14.00 0.13 -0.25
CA THR A 119 -14.41 -1.16 -0.84
C THR A 119 -14.92 -2.15 0.19
N GLY A 120 -14.48 -2.05 1.44
CA GLY A 120 -14.70 -3.08 2.47
C GLY A 120 -14.10 -4.44 2.12
N SER A 121 -13.25 -4.53 1.10
CA SER A 121 -12.79 -5.82 0.54
C SER A 121 -11.70 -6.48 1.39
N LEU A 122 -11.67 -7.82 1.39
CA LEU A 122 -10.62 -8.60 2.06
C LEU A 122 -9.23 -8.27 1.53
N GLN A 123 -9.11 -8.03 0.22
CA GLN A 123 -7.83 -7.69 -0.42
C GLN A 123 -7.24 -6.38 0.14
N ALA A 124 -8.06 -5.32 0.26
CA ALA A 124 -7.61 -4.07 0.85
C ALA A 124 -7.37 -4.21 2.36
N GLY A 125 -8.20 -5.00 3.06
CA GLY A 125 -8.04 -5.32 4.48
C GLY A 125 -6.73 -6.05 4.79
N GLU A 126 -6.34 -7.03 3.96
CA GLU A 126 -5.07 -7.76 4.10
C GLU A 126 -3.86 -6.84 3.95
N LEU A 127 -3.88 -5.94 2.94
CA LEU A 127 -2.82 -4.95 2.76
C LEU A 127 -2.71 -4.00 3.95
N LEU A 128 -3.84 -3.53 4.47
CA LEU A 128 -3.88 -2.67 5.64
C LEU A 128 -3.36 -3.41 6.89
N SER A 129 -3.80 -4.64 7.09
CA SER A 129 -3.35 -5.50 8.19
C SER A 129 -1.83 -5.70 8.13
N ARG A 130 -1.28 -6.06 6.95
CA ARG A 130 0.17 -6.20 6.75
C ARG A 130 0.93 -4.92 7.03
N ALA A 131 0.45 -3.77 6.53
CA ALA A 131 1.09 -2.48 6.76
C ALA A 131 1.12 -2.10 8.26
N LEU A 132 0.06 -2.42 9.01
CA LEU A 132 -0.01 -2.21 10.46
C LEU A 132 0.92 -3.15 11.22
N LEU A 133 0.91 -4.44 10.86
CA LEU A 133 1.76 -5.46 11.48
C LEU A 133 3.23 -5.09 11.39
N TRP A 134 3.70 -4.74 10.19
CA TRP A 134 5.11 -4.40 9.95
C TRP A 134 5.52 -3.05 10.56
N GLN A 135 4.57 -2.23 10.98
CA GLN A 135 4.81 -1.04 11.81
C GLN A 135 4.75 -1.33 13.32
N GLY A 136 4.70 -2.60 13.73
CA GLY A 136 4.66 -2.99 15.14
C GLY A 136 3.29 -2.82 15.79
N LYS A 137 2.20 -2.85 15.01
CA LYS A 137 0.82 -2.70 15.51
C LYS A 137 0.01 -4.01 15.33
N PRO A 138 0.43 -5.14 15.93
CA PRO A 138 -0.17 -6.46 15.66
C PRO A 138 -1.64 -6.55 16.08
N ALA A 139 -2.03 -5.98 17.23
CA ALA A 139 -3.43 -5.99 17.66
C ALA A 139 -4.35 -5.24 16.67
N ALA A 140 -3.88 -4.11 16.13
CA ALA A 140 -4.63 -3.39 15.10
C ALA A 140 -4.67 -4.18 13.78
N ALA A 141 -3.60 -4.87 13.44
CA ALA A 141 -3.54 -5.72 12.25
C ALA A 141 -4.56 -6.88 12.32
N ASP A 142 -4.62 -7.61 13.43
CA ASP A 142 -5.61 -8.68 13.62
C ASP A 142 -7.04 -8.12 13.62
N ALA A 143 -7.27 -6.98 14.28
CA ALA A 143 -8.59 -6.35 14.33
C ALA A 143 -9.15 -6.00 12.95
N ILE A 144 -8.31 -5.66 11.96
CA ILE A 144 -8.76 -5.45 10.58
C ILE A 144 -9.31 -6.74 9.99
N LEU A 145 -8.56 -7.84 10.09
CA LEU A 145 -8.97 -9.12 9.53
C LEU A 145 -10.13 -9.76 10.32
N ALA A 146 -10.25 -9.47 11.61
CA ALA A 146 -11.35 -9.89 12.46
C ALA A 146 -12.73 -9.38 12.01
N ARG A 147 -12.77 -8.34 11.18
CA ARG A 147 -14.02 -7.79 10.65
C ARG A 147 -14.68 -8.66 9.58
N PHE A 148 -13.95 -9.63 9.01
CA PHE A 148 -14.46 -10.52 7.98
C PHE A 148 -14.99 -11.81 8.61
N PRO A 149 -16.31 -12.09 8.51
CA PRO A 149 -16.86 -13.36 8.98
C PRO A 149 -16.33 -14.50 8.10
N PRO A 150 -15.69 -15.53 8.67
CA PRO A 150 -15.15 -16.64 7.88
C PRO A 150 -16.25 -17.47 7.18
N GLY A 151 -17.51 -17.38 7.61
CA GLY A 151 -18.63 -18.03 6.94
C GLY A 151 -18.87 -17.53 5.51
N ASP A 152 -18.51 -16.28 5.24
CA ASP A 152 -18.77 -15.61 3.96
C ASP A 152 -17.59 -15.71 2.98
N LEU A 153 -16.49 -16.35 3.40
CA LEU A 153 -15.25 -16.46 2.62
C LEU A 153 -15.19 -17.79 1.87
N ASP A 154 -14.76 -17.72 0.60
CA ASP A 154 -14.37 -18.90 -0.17
C ASP A 154 -13.06 -19.52 0.38
N GLU A 155 -12.67 -20.70 -0.14
CA GLU A 155 -11.47 -21.38 0.37
C GLU A 155 -10.17 -20.57 0.21
N LEU A 156 -10.02 -19.85 -0.90
CA LEU A 156 -8.83 -19.03 -1.15
C LEU A 156 -8.80 -17.84 -0.19
N GLN A 157 -9.94 -17.17 -0.03
CA GLN A 157 -10.12 -16.07 0.91
C GLN A 157 -9.92 -16.51 2.36
N ILE A 158 -10.36 -17.71 2.73
CA ILE A 158 -10.10 -18.30 4.05
C ILE A 158 -8.60 -18.42 4.32
N VAL A 159 -7.80 -18.85 3.33
CA VAL A 159 -6.34 -18.91 3.49
C VAL A 159 -5.73 -17.52 3.58
N GLN A 160 -6.15 -16.59 2.70
CA GLN A 160 -5.67 -15.19 2.69
C GLN A 160 -6.01 -14.45 3.99
N TRP A 161 -7.12 -14.78 4.62
CA TRP A 161 -7.55 -14.24 5.91
C TRP A 161 -6.86 -14.95 7.08
N GLY A 162 -6.89 -16.28 7.09
CA GLY A 162 -6.57 -17.07 8.27
C GLY A 162 -5.08 -17.20 8.53
N ILE A 163 -4.26 -17.35 7.49
CA ILE A 163 -2.80 -17.49 7.66
C ILE A 163 -2.17 -16.22 8.27
N PRO A 164 -2.47 -15.00 7.79
CA PRO A 164 -1.97 -13.79 8.43
C PRO A 164 -2.50 -13.58 9.86
N ARG A 165 -3.78 -13.90 10.13
CA ARG A 165 -4.34 -13.81 11.49
C ARG A 165 -3.67 -14.77 12.46
N LEU A 166 -3.60 -16.04 12.08
CA LEU A 166 -2.90 -17.10 12.80
C LEU A 166 -1.46 -16.67 13.13
N SER A 167 -0.75 -16.18 12.11
CA SER A 167 0.63 -15.69 12.24
C SER A 167 0.76 -14.50 13.18
N THR A 168 -0.18 -13.57 13.13
CA THR A 168 -0.17 -12.38 14.00
C THR A 168 -0.44 -12.76 15.46
N LEU A 169 -1.46 -13.58 15.70
CA LEU A 169 -1.85 -14.02 17.04
C LEU A 169 -0.70 -14.78 17.73
N PHE A 170 -0.11 -15.75 17.05
CA PHE A 170 0.91 -16.60 17.67
C PHE A 170 2.25 -15.88 17.84
N TRP A 171 2.85 -15.33 16.77
CA TRP A 171 4.23 -14.82 16.84
C TRP A 171 4.32 -13.38 17.34
N SER A 172 3.29 -12.55 17.12
CA SER A 172 3.35 -11.14 17.49
C SER A 172 2.60 -10.80 18.76
N MET A 173 1.57 -11.58 19.10
CA MET A 173 0.73 -11.33 20.29
C MET A 173 0.89 -12.38 21.38
N GLY A 174 1.47 -13.56 21.09
CA GLY A 174 1.61 -14.65 22.06
C GLY A 174 0.28 -15.33 22.41
N GLU A 175 -0.78 -15.10 21.62
CA GLU A 175 -2.13 -15.63 21.81
C GLU A 175 -2.23 -17.03 21.19
N VAL A 176 -1.50 -17.99 21.76
CA VAL A 176 -1.27 -19.33 21.17
C VAL A 176 -2.57 -20.12 21.02
N GLU A 177 -3.45 -20.10 22.02
CA GLU A 177 -4.73 -20.81 21.99
C GLU A 177 -5.62 -20.28 20.87
N ARG A 178 -5.75 -18.96 20.77
CA ARG A 178 -6.54 -18.31 19.71
C ARG A 178 -5.96 -18.54 18.32
N ALA A 179 -4.64 -18.63 18.22
CA ALA A 179 -3.99 -19.05 16.98
C ALA A 179 -4.42 -20.47 16.59
N HIS A 180 -4.34 -21.45 17.48
CA HIS A 180 -4.77 -22.82 17.19
C HIS A 180 -6.27 -22.94 16.86
N GLU A 181 -7.13 -22.09 17.44
CA GLU A 181 -8.54 -21.98 17.05
C GLU A 181 -8.69 -21.56 15.57
N VAL A 182 -7.95 -20.55 15.13
CA VAL A 182 -7.92 -20.12 13.72
C VAL A 182 -7.38 -21.23 12.82
N LEU A 183 -6.31 -21.92 13.23
CA LEU A 183 -5.74 -23.04 12.47
C LEU A 183 -6.74 -24.19 12.31
N THR A 184 -7.50 -24.51 13.36
CA THR A 184 -8.55 -25.53 13.31
C THR A 184 -9.67 -25.12 12.36
N LEU A 185 -10.08 -23.84 12.43
CA LEU A 185 -11.11 -23.31 11.54
C LEU A 185 -10.70 -23.36 10.07
N ILE A 186 -9.50 -22.91 9.70
CA ILE A 186 -9.05 -22.95 8.30
C ILE A 186 -8.95 -24.40 7.78
N ASN A 187 -8.46 -25.34 8.61
CA ASN A 187 -8.39 -26.76 8.25
C ASN A 187 -9.77 -27.37 7.98
N SER A 188 -10.80 -26.96 8.72
CA SER A 188 -12.16 -27.46 8.52
C SER A 188 -12.83 -26.95 7.23
N ARG A 189 -12.39 -25.79 6.74
CA ARG A 189 -13.02 -25.06 5.63
C ARG A 189 -12.37 -25.30 4.28
N VAL A 190 -11.07 -25.60 4.25
CA VAL A 190 -10.31 -25.73 3.00
C VAL A 190 -10.20 -27.20 2.59
N GLN A 191 -10.73 -27.56 1.42
CA GLN A 191 -10.64 -28.90 0.86
C GLN A 191 -9.69 -28.98 -0.33
N THR A 192 -9.42 -27.86 -0.99
CA THR A 192 -8.56 -27.75 -2.16
C THR A 192 -7.11 -28.17 -1.81
N PRO A 193 -6.56 -29.21 -2.47
CA PRO A 193 -5.25 -29.78 -2.10
C PRO A 193 -4.09 -28.78 -2.10
N VAL A 194 -4.01 -27.89 -3.10
CA VAL A 194 -2.92 -26.89 -3.16
C VAL A 194 -3.00 -25.87 -2.03
N LEU A 195 -4.20 -25.55 -1.54
CA LEU A 195 -4.40 -24.63 -0.42
C LEU A 195 -4.07 -25.31 0.91
N LYS A 196 -4.35 -26.61 1.05
CA LYS A 196 -3.96 -27.39 2.25
C LYS A 196 -2.46 -27.37 2.49
N LEU A 197 -1.64 -27.41 1.43
CA LEU A 197 -0.18 -27.32 1.57
C LEU A 197 0.29 -26.05 2.30
N ILE A 198 -0.40 -24.92 2.11
CA ILE A 198 -0.08 -23.66 2.79
C ILE A 198 -0.43 -23.77 4.28
N ILE A 199 -1.55 -24.40 4.59
CA ILE A 199 -2.02 -24.63 5.96
C ILE A 199 -1.08 -25.59 6.70
N ASP A 200 -0.74 -26.72 6.07
CA ASP A 200 0.15 -27.74 6.62
C ASP A 200 1.55 -27.17 6.88
N ALA A 201 2.10 -26.38 5.95
CA ALA A 201 3.37 -25.70 6.14
C ALA A 201 3.33 -24.74 7.34
N THR A 202 2.22 -24.03 7.52
CA THR A 202 2.05 -23.13 8.66
C THR A 202 1.91 -23.92 9.96
N ALA A 203 1.09 -24.97 9.99
CA ALA A 203 0.93 -25.86 11.14
C ALA A 203 2.27 -26.47 11.59
N ALA A 204 3.10 -26.92 10.63
CA ALA A 204 4.44 -27.40 10.90
C ALA A 204 5.33 -26.32 11.53
N ALA A 205 5.27 -25.07 11.06
CA ALA A 205 6.01 -23.96 11.65
C ALA A 205 5.59 -23.68 13.11
N LEU A 206 4.29 -23.78 13.44
CA LEU A 206 3.82 -23.69 14.84
C LEU A 206 4.40 -24.85 15.66
N ALA A 207 4.27 -26.08 15.18
CA ALA A 207 4.74 -27.26 15.90
C ALA A 207 6.26 -27.22 16.17
N VAL A 208 7.06 -26.75 15.20
CA VAL A 208 8.49 -26.50 15.36
C VAL A 208 8.75 -25.48 16.47
N HIS A 209 8.04 -24.35 16.45
CA HIS A 209 8.21 -23.28 17.45
C HIS A 209 7.82 -23.75 18.86
N GLU A 210 6.79 -24.58 18.98
CA GLU A 210 6.34 -25.16 20.24
C GLU A 210 7.16 -26.39 20.69
N ASN A 211 8.19 -26.78 19.93
CA ASN A 211 9.01 -27.97 20.16
C ASN A 211 8.17 -29.28 20.22
N LYS A 212 7.16 -29.38 19.35
CA LYS A 212 6.25 -30.54 19.21
C LYS A 212 6.58 -31.41 17.99
N ILE A 213 7.81 -31.36 17.49
CA ILE A 213 8.25 -32.21 16.38
C ILE A 213 8.55 -33.59 16.95
N SER A 214 7.66 -34.56 16.71
CA SER A 214 7.87 -35.98 16.99
C SER A 214 8.31 -36.73 15.75
#